data_AF-A0A9R0WAA3-F1
#
_entry.id   AF-A0A9R0WAA3-F1
#
_cell.length_a   1.000
_cell.length_b   1.000
_cell.length_c   1.000
_cell.angle_alpha   90.00
_cell.angle_beta   90.00
_cell.angle_gamma   90.00
#
_symmetry.space_group_name_H-M   'P 1'
#
loop_
_entity.id
_entity.type
_entity.pdbx_description
1 polymer ?
#
loop_
_entity_poly.entity_id
_entity_poly.type
_entity_poly.pdbx_seq_one_letter_code
_entity_poly.pdbx_strand_id
1 'polypeptide(L)'
;MNSVQQHDRFTLPHLQKSKMNYRAWRHRCWLIPYMKTEQVLDELNKSKKWAELHVADNCCFHYRGSLLLALLDGAANGEDSLICQSEAYLMWKEELRWNETLIRRYQGRESLWNHRRFLSQWWVQHLLSCEETSPSNESQADLFLSQEIHLLSDCLAAPGDEFGETHVQAELAALYILWISKQDAAVKGKVEERLKSVGSLKEVLARACPEKSRLWTHLLYC
;
A
#
# COMPACT_ATOMS: atom_id res chain seq x y z
N MET A 1 -6.79 -21.08 -28.85
CA MET A 1 -5.90 -21.16 -27.66
C MET A 1 -4.88 -20.05 -27.80
N ASN A 2 -5.03 -18.97 -27.05
CA ASN A 2 -4.23 -17.75 -27.24
C ASN A 2 -2.83 -17.90 -26.66
N SER A 3 -1.83 -17.37 -27.37
CA SER A 3 -0.39 -17.37 -27.05
C SER A 3 -0.05 -16.88 -25.63
N VAL A 4 -0.91 -16.06 -25.02
CA VAL A 4 -0.76 -15.57 -23.64
C VAL A 4 -0.94 -16.67 -22.59
N GLN A 5 -1.90 -17.58 -22.78
CA GLN A 5 -2.18 -18.67 -21.82
C GLN A 5 -1.08 -19.74 -21.83
N GLN A 6 -0.37 -19.90 -22.95
CA GLN A 6 0.75 -20.83 -23.05
C GLN A 6 1.99 -20.29 -22.30
N HIS A 7 2.27 -18.99 -22.33
CA HIS A 7 3.43 -18.41 -21.65
C HIS A 7 3.29 -18.31 -20.12
N ASP A 8 2.09 -18.09 -19.59
CA ASP A 8 1.86 -18.06 -18.13
C ASP A 8 2.11 -19.40 -17.45
N ARG A 9 1.80 -20.52 -18.13
CA ARG A 9 2.03 -21.87 -17.61
C ARG A 9 3.52 -22.17 -17.37
N PHE A 10 4.43 -21.44 -18.03
CA PHE A 10 5.88 -21.60 -17.89
C PHE A 10 6.54 -20.69 -16.83
N THR A 11 5.89 -19.60 -16.40
CA THR A 11 6.55 -18.60 -15.54
C THR A 11 6.39 -18.86 -14.03
N LEU A 12 5.25 -19.39 -13.60
CA LEU A 12 5.00 -19.75 -12.19
C LEU A 12 6.03 -20.73 -11.61
N PRO A 13 6.45 -21.81 -12.32
CA PRO A 13 7.48 -22.72 -11.81
C PRO A 13 8.89 -22.13 -11.79
N HIS A 14 9.17 -21.11 -12.62
CA HIS A 14 10.50 -20.48 -12.72
C HIS A 14 10.74 -19.46 -11.61
N LEU A 15 9.67 -18.80 -11.13
CA LEU A 15 9.74 -17.93 -9.96
C LEU A 15 10.19 -18.70 -8.71
N GLN A 16 9.77 -19.96 -8.55
CA GLN A 16 10.14 -20.81 -7.41
C GLN A 16 11.60 -21.29 -7.42
N LYS A 17 12.30 -21.22 -8.56
CA LYS A 17 13.62 -21.85 -8.75
C LYS A 17 14.77 -20.89 -9.07
N SER A 18 14.55 -19.59 -9.28
CA SER A 18 15.59 -18.74 -9.90
C SER A 18 16.18 -17.65 -9.01
N LYS A 19 17.51 -17.47 -9.15
CA LYS A 19 18.27 -16.24 -8.85
C LYS A 19 17.82 -15.01 -9.69
N MET A 20 16.74 -15.11 -10.48
CA MET A 20 16.34 -14.14 -11.53
C MET A 20 14.89 -13.63 -11.40
N ASN A 21 14.33 -13.63 -10.17
CA ASN A 21 12.98 -13.20 -9.87
C ASN A 21 12.60 -11.82 -10.50
N TYR A 22 13.51 -10.84 -10.44
CA TYR A 22 13.30 -9.50 -11.01
C TYR A 22 12.99 -9.50 -12.52
N ARG A 23 13.70 -10.30 -13.31
CA ARG A 23 13.52 -10.29 -14.78
C ARG A 23 12.16 -10.88 -15.18
N ALA A 24 11.70 -11.89 -14.45
CA ALA A 24 10.39 -12.48 -14.66
C ALA A 24 9.27 -11.47 -14.36
N TRP A 25 9.31 -10.81 -13.20
CA TRP A 25 8.34 -9.76 -12.87
C TRP A 25 8.39 -8.58 -13.85
N ARG A 26 9.58 -8.15 -14.25
CA ARG A 26 9.73 -7.06 -15.23
C ARG A 26 9.10 -7.41 -16.58
N HIS A 27 9.26 -8.64 -17.04
CA HIS A 27 8.59 -9.11 -18.27
C HIS A 27 7.07 -9.15 -18.10
N ARG A 28 6.57 -9.60 -16.94
CA ARG A 28 5.13 -9.57 -16.65
C ARG A 28 4.57 -8.14 -16.64
N CYS A 29 5.29 -7.17 -16.06
CA CYS A 29 4.93 -5.75 -16.15
C CYS A 29 4.85 -5.27 -17.60
N TRP A 30 5.80 -5.65 -18.46
CA TRP A 30 5.81 -5.26 -19.86
C TRP A 30 4.58 -5.77 -20.65
N LEU A 31 3.97 -6.88 -20.22
CA LEU A 31 2.77 -7.42 -20.85
C LEU A 31 1.48 -6.67 -20.48
N ILE A 32 1.45 -5.92 -19.38
CA ILE A 32 0.24 -5.31 -18.83
C ILE A 32 -0.51 -4.43 -19.85
N PRO A 33 0.13 -3.54 -20.64
CA PRO A 33 -0.58 -2.70 -21.60
C PRO A 33 -1.31 -3.48 -22.70
N TYR A 34 -1.00 -4.77 -22.88
CA TYR A 34 -1.63 -5.65 -23.87
C TYR A 34 -2.71 -6.56 -23.26
N MET A 35 -2.96 -6.46 -21.96
CA MET A 35 -3.97 -7.27 -21.25
C MET A 35 -5.35 -6.61 -21.29
N LYS A 36 -6.40 -7.43 -21.38
CA LYS A 36 -7.77 -6.99 -21.10
C LYS A 36 -8.01 -6.88 -19.59
N THR A 37 -9.00 -6.10 -19.17
CA THR A 37 -9.40 -5.94 -17.76
C THR A 37 -9.58 -7.28 -17.04
N GLU A 38 -10.28 -8.24 -17.65
CA GLU A 38 -10.46 -9.59 -17.09
C GLU A 38 -9.13 -10.31 -16.80
N GLN A 39 -8.13 -10.13 -17.67
CA GLN A 39 -6.80 -10.73 -17.50
C GLN A 39 -6.02 -10.03 -16.39
N VAL A 40 -6.16 -8.71 -16.26
CA VAL A 40 -5.55 -7.94 -15.17
C VAL A 40 -6.11 -8.37 -13.81
N LEU A 41 -7.43 -8.58 -13.71
CA LEU A 41 -8.10 -9.08 -12.51
C LEU A 41 -7.68 -10.51 -12.16
N ASP A 42 -7.60 -11.40 -13.16
CA ASP A 42 -7.11 -12.77 -12.97
C ASP A 42 -5.65 -12.79 -12.48
N GLU A 43 -4.82 -11.88 -12.98
CA GLU A 43 -3.43 -11.72 -12.55
C GLU A 43 -3.28 -11.20 -11.12
N LEU A 44 -4.13 -10.26 -10.70
CA LEU A 44 -4.21 -9.83 -9.31
C LEU A 44 -4.60 -11.01 -8.39
N ASN A 45 -5.53 -11.85 -8.81
CA ASN A 45 -5.94 -13.02 -8.03
C ASN A 45 -4.83 -14.09 -7.95
N LYS A 46 -4.21 -14.43 -9.09
CA LYS A 46 -3.13 -15.44 -9.16
C LYS A 46 -1.91 -15.06 -8.35
N SER A 47 -1.48 -13.80 -8.42
CA SER A 47 -0.29 -13.33 -7.72
C SER A 47 -0.49 -13.18 -6.20
N LYS A 48 -1.73 -13.24 -5.70
CA LYS A 48 -2.05 -13.10 -4.27
C LYS A 48 -1.39 -14.19 -3.43
N LYS A 49 -1.55 -15.46 -3.82
CA LYS A 49 -0.94 -16.61 -3.14
C LYS A 49 0.59 -16.54 -3.15
N TRP A 50 1.17 -16.03 -4.24
CA TRP A 50 2.62 -15.83 -4.32
C TRP A 50 3.09 -14.82 -3.28
N ALA A 51 2.43 -13.66 -3.22
CA ALA A 51 2.77 -12.58 -2.31
C ALA A 51 2.58 -12.98 -0.83
N GLU A 52 1.56 -13.77 -0.50
CA GLU A 52 1.34 -14.31 0.87
C GLU A 52 2.47 -15.21 1.34
N LEU A 53 3.07 -15.97 0.42
CA LEU A 53 4.20 -16.87 0.69
C LEU A 53 5.55 -16.13 0.64
N HIS A 54 5.64 -15.05 -0.14
CA HIS A 54 6.88 -14.31 -0.38
C HIS A 54 6.70 -12.82 -0.05
N VAL A 55 6.32 -12.54 1.20
CA VAL A 55 6.03 -11.16 1.64
C VAL A 55 7.19 -10.19 1.51
N ALA A 56 8.43 -10.66 1.39
CA ALA A 56 9.62 -9.85 1.14
C ALA A 56 9.87 -9.53 -0.35
N ASP A 57 9.09 -10.09 -1.28
CA ASP A 57 9.26 -9.93 -2.72
C ASP A 57 8.70 -8.58 -3.21
N ASN A 58 9.52 -7.54 -3.11
CA ASN A 58 9.20 -6.20 -3.61
C ASN A 58 8.81 -6.19 -5.10
N CYS A 59 9.37 -7.09 -5.91
CA CYS A 59 9.07 -7.15 -7.34
C CYS A 59 7.64 -7.64 -7.59
N CYS A 60 7.17 -8.60 -6.79
CA CYS A 60 5.77 -9.02 -6.81
C CYS A 60 4.83 -7.87 -6.46
N PHE A 61 5.09 -7.12 -5.38
CA PHE A 61 4.25 -5.98 -4.99
C PHE A 61 4.28 -4.83 -6.01
N HIS A 62 5.42 -4.59 -6.66
CA HIS A 62 5.50 -3.67 -7.78
C HIS A 62 4.63 -4.12 -8.96
N TYR A 63 4.68 -5.41 -9.32
CA TYR A 63 3.82 -5.96 -10.37
C TYR A 63 2.34 -5.79 -10.03
N ARG A 64 1.94 -6.10 -8.79
CA ARG A 64 0.57 -5.88 -8.30
C ARG A 64 0.15 -4.42 -8.39
N GLY A 65 1.02 -3.49 -8.00
CA GLY A 65 0.75 -2.06 -8.17
C GLY A 65 0.58 -1.64 -9.63
N SER A 66 1.38 -2.23 -10.54
CA SER A 66 1.26 -1.99 -11.98
C SER A 66 -0.08 -2.47 -12.54
N LEU A 67 -0.60 -3.60 -12.05
CA LEU A 67 -1.92 -4.12 -12.42
C LEU A 67 -3.05 -3.20 -11.93
N LEU A 68 -2.96 -2.70 -10.69
CA LEU A 68 -3.94 -1.75 -10.14
C LEU A 68 -3.97 -0.43 -10.92
N LEU A 69 -2.81 0.10 -11.31
CA LEU A 69 -2.74 1.28 -12.17
C LEU A 69 -3.39 1.02 -13.53
N ALA A 70 -3.16 -0.14 -14.13
CA ALA A 70 -3.78 -0.49 -15.40
C ALA A 70 -5.32 -0.60 -15.31
N LEU A 71 -5.87 -1.02 -14.17
CA LEU A 71 -7.32 -0.98 -13.93
C LEU A 71 -7.84 0.45 -13.90
N LEU A 72 -7.13 1.38 -13.23
CA LEU A 72 -7.50 2.79 -13.20
C LEU A 72 -7.43 3.43 -14.60
N ASP A 73 -6.36 3.16 -15.35
CA ASP A 73 -6.19 3.67 -16.72
C ASP A 73 -7.26 3.10 -17.67
N GLY A 74 -7.60 1.82 -17.54
CA GLY A 74 -8.68 1.20 -18.29
C GLY A 74 -10.05 1.80 -17.95
N ALA A 75 -10.27 2.15 -16.68
CA ALA A 75 -11.49 2.79 -16.23
C ALA A 75 -11.67 4.22 -16.76
N ALA A 76 -10.57 4.96 -16.94
CA ALA A 76 -10.61 6.32 -17.49
C ALA A 76 -10.91 6.35 -19.00
N ASN A 77 -10.59 5.28 -19.75
CA ASN A 77 -10.60 5.27 -21.22
C ASN A 77 -11.69 4.40 -21.86
N GLY A 78 -12.54 3.71 -21.08
CA GLY A 78 -13.55 2.78 -21.59
C GLY A 78 -14.94 3.41 -21.83
N GLU A 79 -15.71 2.85 -22.78
CA GLU A 79 -17.09 3.26 -23.09
C GLU A 79 -18.08 3.08 -21.91
N ASP A 80 -17.75 2.18 -20.97
CA ASP A 80 -18.51 1.92 -19.72
C ASP A 80 -17.73 2.39 -18.47
N SER A 81 -17.20 3.62 -18.56
CA SER A 81 -16.23 4.19 -17.61
C SER A 81 -16.68 4.16 -16.14
N LEU A 82 -17.97 4.40 -15.85
CA LEU A 82 -18.50 4.46 -14.48
C LEU A 82 -18.46 3.10 -13.77
N ILE A 83 -18.80 2.01 -14.46
CA ILE A 83 -18.78 0.65 -13.88
C ILE A 83 -17.32 0.23 -13.66
N CYS A 84 -16.45 0.50 -14.63
CA CYS A 84 -15.02 0.18 -14.54
C CYS A 84 -14.31 0.97 -13.42
N GLN A 85 -14.68 2.24 -13.20
CA GLN A 85 -14.16 3.05 -12.10
C GLN A 85 -14.58 2.49 -10.74
N SER A 86 -15.84 2.06 -10.61
CA SER A 86 -16.34 1.41 -9.39
C SER A 86 -15.59 0.11 -9.09
N GLU A 87 -15.35 -0.71 -10.11
CA GLU A 87 -14.59 -1.96 -9.96
C GLU A 87 -13.13 -1.70 -9.57
N ALA A 88 -12.44 -0.76 -10.23
CA ALA A 88 -11.07 -0.40 -9.90
C ALA A 88 -10.94 0.14 -8.46
N TYR A 89 -11.90 0.97 -8.03
CA TYR A 89 -12.00 1.45 -6.65
C TYR A 89 -12.16 0.31 -5.65
N LEU A 90 -13.07 -0.63 -5.92
CA LEU A 90 -13.29 -1.80 -5.06
C LEU A 90 -12.02 -2.64 -4.94
N MET A 91 -11.33 -2.90 -6.05
CA MET A 91 -10.07 -3.65 -6.07
C MET A 91 -8.98 -2.95 -5.25
N TRP A 92 -8.87 -1.63 -5.36
CA TRP A 92 -7.91 -0.85 -4.58
C TRP A 92 -8.17 -0.94 -3.06
N LYS A 93 -9.44 -0.84 -2.66
CA LYS A 93 -9.87 -0.97 -1.27
C LYS A 93 -9.64 -2.38 -0.73
N GLU A 94 -9.93 -3.41 -1.52
CA GLU A 94 -9.66 -4.79 -1.16
C GLU A 94 -8.16 -5.08 -1.01
N GLU A 95 -7.33 -4.51 -1.89
CA GLU A 95 -5.88 -4.63 -1.80
C GLU A 95 -5.35 -3.98 -0.53
N LEU A 96 -5.82 -2.78 -0.19
CA LEU A 96 -5.43 -2.07 1.03
C LEU A 96 -5.79 -2.89 2.29
N ARG A 97 -7.01 -3.45 2.33
CA ARG A 97 -7.46 -4.32 3.43
C ARG A 97 -6.61 -5.59 3.51
N TRP A 98 -6.32 -6.22 2.38
CA TRP A 98 -5.49 -7.42 2.36
C TRP A 98 -4.05 -7.13 2.77
N ASN A 99 -3.46 -6.03 2.31
CA ASN A 99 -2.14 -5.57 2.75
C ASN A 99 -2.09 -5.37 4.27
N GLU A 100 -3.14 -4.82 4.90
CA GLU A 100 -3.23 -4.73 6.36
C GLU A 100 -3.15 -6.11 7.04
N THR A 101 -3.87 -7.11 6.51
CA THR A 101 -3.81 -8.47 7.07
C THR A 101 -2.39 -9.05 7.00
N LEU A 102 -1.63 -8.75 5.94
CA LEU A 102 -0.23 -9.17 5.82
C LEU A 102 0.66 -8.43 6.81
N ILE A 103 0.48 -7.12 6.96
CA ILE A 103 1.25 -6.28 7.89
C ILE A 103 1.06 -6.75 9.33
N ARG A 104 -0.17 -7.11 9.71
CA ARG A 104 -0.47 -7.66 11.05
C ARG A 104 0.13 -9.04 11.26
N ARG A 105 0.16 -9.87 10.21
CA ARG A 105 0.65 -11.26 10.27
C ARG A 105 2.18 -11.38 10.19
N TYR A 106 2.83 -10.54 9.41
CA TYR A 106 4.25 -10.62 9.08
C TYR A 106 4.93 -9.30 9.47
N GLN A 107 5.19 -9.17 10.76
CA GLN A 107 5.73 -7.95 11.36
C GLN A 107 7.16 -7.65 10.88
N GLY A 108 7.49 -6.37 10.81
CA GLY A 108 8.83 -5.90 10.45
C GLY A 108 9.21 -6.07 8.96
N ARG A 109 8.27 -6.45 8.09
CA ARG A 109 8.53 -6.62 6.64
C ARG A 109 8.34 -5.29 5.89
N GLU A 110 9.45 -4.63 5.58
CA GLU A 110 9.48 -3.32 4.91
C GLU A 110 8.74 -3.29 3.57
N SER A 111 8.83 -4.36 2.78
CA SER A 111 8.13 -4.51 1.49
C SER A 111 6.62 -4.30 1.60
N LEU A 112 6.00 -4.75 2.69
CA LEU A 112 4.57 -4.57 2.93
C LEU A 112 4.21 -3.11 3.16
N TRP A 113 5.04 -2.38 3.91
CA TRP A 113 4.87 -0.95 4.17
C TRP A 113 5.18 -0.09 2.95
N ASN A 114 6.16 -0.48 2.14
CA ASN A 114 6.43 0.15 0.85
C ASN A 114 5.24 -0.01 -0.12
N HIS A 115 4.65 -1.21 -0.17
CA HIS A 115 3.43 -1.41 -0.93
C HIS A 115 2.24 -0.62 -0.35
N ARG A 116 2.11 -0.54 0.97
CA ARG A 116 1.07 0.28 1.62
C ARG A 116 1.21 1.75 1.24
N ARG A 117 2.43 2.32 1.21
CA ARG A 117 2.66 3.69 0.73
C ARG A 117 2.14 3.91 -0.69
N PHE A 118 2.42 2.97 -1.59
CA PHE A 118 1.88 3.02 -2.96
C PHE A 118 0.35 3.02 -2.97
N LEU A 119 -0.30 2.12 -2.22
CA LEU A 119 -1.76 2.06 -2.14
C LEU A 119 -2.36 3.33 -1.53
N SER A 120 -1.72 3.86 -0.50
CA SER A 120 -2.18 5.05 0.22
C SER A 120 -2.02 6.33 -0.57
N GLN A 121 -1.10 6.37 -1.54
CA GLN A 121 -0.87 7.55 -2.38
C GLN A 121 -2.14 7.98 -3.12
N TRP A 122 -2.93 7.02 -3.60
CA TRP A 122 -4.20 7.30 -4.29
C TRP A 122 -5.21 7.98 -3.35
N TRP A 123 -5.35 7.49 -2.11
CA TRP A 123 -6.25 8.09 -1.12
C TRP A 123 -5.80 9.47 -0.66
N VAL A 124 -4.49 9.67 -0.53
CA VAL A 124 -3.91 10.98 -0.23
C VAL A 124 -4.22 11.97 -1.36
N GLN A 125 -4.09 11.57 -2.61
CA GLN A 125 -4.47 12.43 -3.73
C GLN A 125 -5.97 12.78 -3.69
N HIS A 126 -6.83 11.83 -3.35
CA HIS A 126 -8.27 12.08 -3.16
C HIS A 126 -8.56 13.01 -1.98
N LEU A 127 -7.82 12.90 -0.86
CA LEU A 127 -7.92 13.84 0.27
C LEU A 127 -7.72 15.28 -0.19
N LEU A 128 -6.75 15.50 -1.09
CA LEU A 128 -6.43 16.81 -1.66
C LEU A 128 -7.49 17.30 -2.63
N SER A 129 -8.13 16.40 -3.37
CA SER A 129 -9.23 16.75 -4.27
C SER A 129 -10.56 17.05 -3.55
N CYS A 130 -10.79 16.49 -2.35
CA CYS A 130 -12.06 16.63 -1.62
C CYS A 130 -12.24 17.96 -0.86
N GLU A 131 -11.25 18.85 -0.80
CA GLU A 131 -11.36 20.11 -0.06
C GLU A 131 -12.36 21.11 -0.70
N GLU A 132 -12.80 20.85 -1.93
CA GLU A 132 -13.69 21.75 -2.67
C GLU A 132 -15.19 21.44 -2.51
N THR A 133 -15.61 20.34 -1.86
CA THR A 133 -17.03 19.93 -1.91
C THR A 133 -17.58 19.32 -0.61
N SER A 134 -18.25 20.17 0.18
CA SER A 134 -19.28 19.89 1.20
C SER A 134 -18.87 19.41 2.63
N PRO A 135 -19.63 19.79 3.69
CA PRO A 135 -19.14 19.79 5.07
C PRO A 135 -19.77 18.75 6.02
N SER A 136 -20.53 17.75 5.55
CA SER A 136 -21.43 17.02 6.48
C SER A 136 -21.53 15.50 6.34
N ASN A 137 -20.50 14.79 5.88
CA ASN A 137 -20.32 13.36 6.14
C ASN A 137 -18.82 13.06 6.23
N GLU A 138 -18.40 12.14 7.11
CA GLU A 138 -17.00 11.68 7.15
C GLU A 138 -16.63 11.16 5.76
N SER A 139 -15.70 11.84 5.09
CA SER A 139 -15.33 11.47 3.72
C SER A 139 -14.67 10.09 3.76
N GLN A 140 -14.75 9.32 2.68
CA GLN A 140 -14.06 8.01 2.63
C GLN A 140 -12.55 8.13 2.90
N ALA A 141 -12.01 9.29 2.58
CA ALA A 141 -10.64 9.67 2.79
C ALA A 141 -10.34 9.95 4.30
N ASP A 142 -11.30 10.51 5.03
CA ASP A 142 -11.24 10.65 6.49
C ASP A 142 -11.29 9.28 7.18
N LEU A 143 -12.18 8.40 6.73
CA LEU A 143 -12.25 7.02 7.23
C LEU A 143 -10.94 6.28 7.00
N PHE A 144 -10.33 6.45 5.82
CA PHE A 144 -9.00 5.92 5.51
C PHE A 144 -7.96 6.40 6.54
N LEU A 145 -7.83 7.71 6.76
CA LEU A 145 -6.87 8.23 7.75
C LEU A 145 -7.13 7.67 9.16
N SER A 146 -8.39 7.59 9.57
CA SER A 146 -8.76 7.00 10.87
C SER A 146 -8.30 5.55 10.99
N GLN A 147 -8.42 4.75 9.92
CA GLN A 147 -7.91 3.37 9.87
C GLN A 147 -6.38 3.29 9.92
N GLU A 148 -5.68 4.19 9.23
CA GLU A 148 -4.22 4.23 9.26
C GLU A 148 -3.67 4.58 10.65
N ILE A 149 -4.33 5.50 11.36
CA ILE A 149 -3.98 5.87 12.74
C ILE A 149 -4.29 4.71 13.70
N HIS A 150 -5.38 3.98 13.49
CA HIS A 150 -5.68 2.78 14.27
C HIS A 150 -4.61 1.69 14.06
N LEU A 151 -4.20 1.44 12.81
CA LEU A 151 -3.13 0.49 12.50
C LEU A 151 -1.81 0.89 13.17
N LEU A 152 -1.46 2.18 13.15
CA LEU A 152 -0.31 2.71 13.88
C LEU A 152 -0.42 2.41 15.38
N SER A 153 -1.57 2.73 15.99
CA SER A 153 -1.81 2.50 17.41
C SER A 153 -1.61 1.03 17.79
N ASP A 154 -2.15 0.11 16.97
CA ASP A 154 -1.98 -1.32 17.17
C ASP A 154 -0.52 -1.76 17.08
N CYS A 155 0.23 -1.22 16.12
CA CYS A 155 1.66 -1.53 15.96
C CYS A 155 2.49 -1.01 17.15
N LEU A 156 2.13 0.15 17.71
CA LEU A 156 2.80 0.73 18.89
C LEU A 156 2.45 0.01 20.19
N ALA A 157 1.27 -0.61 20.26
CA ALA A 157 0.79 -1.37 21.41
C ALA A 157 1.17 -2.86 21.38
N ALA A 158 1.78 -3.33 20.28
CA ALA A 158 2.19 -4.72 20.14
C ALA A 158 3.17 -5.11 21.27
N PRO A 159 2.99 -6.27 21.91
CA PRO A 159 3.92 -6.73 22.94
C PRO A 159 5.31 -6.93 22.33
N GLY A 160 6.37 -6.72 23.11
CA GLY A 160 7.74 -7.00 22.66
C GLY A 160 7.87 -8.48 22.26
N ASP A 161 8.45 -8.75 21.10
CA ASP A 161 8.81 -10.11 20.68
C ASP A 161 10.30 -10.38 20.90
N GLU A 162 10.67 -11.66 20.94
CA GLU A 162 12.03 -12.12 21.15
C GLU A 162 13.00 -11.71 20.02
N PHE A 163 12.49 -11.46 18.82
CA PHE A 163 13.27 -11.18 17.62
C PHE A 163 13.30 -9.69 17.25
N GLY A 164 12.60 -8.82 18.01
CA GLY A 164 12.51 -7.38 17.77
C GLY A 164 11.70 -7.00 16.52
N GLU A 165 10.95 -7.93 15.92
CA GLU A 165 10.10 -7.65 14.77
C GLU A 165 8.99 -6.63 15.09
N THR A 166 8.49 -6.59 16.33
CA THR A 166 7.47 -5.66 16.81
C THR A 166 8.02 -4.25 16.93
N HIS A 167 9.27 -4.09 17.35
CA HIS A 167 9.95 -2.80 17.35
C HIS A 167 10.13 -2.27 15.92
N VAL A 168 10.62 -3.11 15.00
CA VAL A 168 10.76 -2.73 13.59
C VAL A 168 9.40 -2.39 12.97
N GLN A 169 8.35 -3.14 13.32
CA GLN A 169 6.99 -2.87 12.88
C GLN A 169 6.48 -1.50 13.34
N ALA A 170 6.65 -1.18 14.63
CA ALA A 170 6.30 0.11 15.21
C ALA A 170 7.02 1.27 14.51
N GLU A 171 8.31 1.09 14.25
CA GLU A 171 9.12 2.05 13.50
C GLU A 171 8.57 2.26 12.08
N LEU A 172 8.34 1.18 11.32
CA LEU A 172 7.83 1.27 9.95
C LEU A 172 6.46 1.96 9.91
N ALA A 173 5.57 1.66 10.86
CA ALA A 173 4.27 2.30 11.01
C ALA A 173 4.40 3.81 11.28
N ALA A 174 5.27 4.21 12.20
CA ALA A 174 5.49 5.61 12.55
C ALA A 174 6.09 6.41 11.36
N LEU A 175 7.07 5.82 10.66
CA LEU A 175 7.66 6.42 9.47
C LEU A 175 6.67 6.51 8.30
N TYR A 176 5.73 5.58 8.22
CA TYR A 176 4.65 5.62 7.25
C TYR A 176 3.67 6.77 7.53
N ILE A 177 3.24 6.97 8.79
CA ILE A 177 2.39 8.12 9.16
C ILE A 177 3.13 9.45 8.96
N LEU A 178 4.43 9.51 9.28
CA LEU A 178 5.26 10.67 8.94
C LEU A 178 5.23 10.95 7.43
N TRP A 179 5.37 9.92 6.59
CA TRP A 179 5.31 10.08 5.14
C TRP A 179 3.94 10.60 4.66
N ILE A 180 2.82 10.12 5.22
CA ILE A 180 1.47 10.65 4.89
C ILE A 180 1.39 12.13 5.25
N SER A 181 1.85 12.51 6.45
CA SER A 181 1.81 13.90 6.93
C SER A 181 2.66 14.86 6.09
N LYS A 182 3.52 14.34 5.21
CA LYS A 182 4.40 15.11 4.34
C LYS A 182 3.90 15.27 2.91
N GLN A 183 2.76 14.68 2.59
CA GLN A 183 2.21 14.80 1.24
C GLN A 183 1.67 16.21 0.98
N ASP A 184 1.08 16.84 1.99
CA ASP A 184 0.50 18.19 1.90
C ASP A 184 0.20 18.78 3.29
N ALA A 185 0.07 20.10 3.40
CA ALA A 185 -0.22 20.80 4.65
C ALA A 185 -1.62 20.49 5.23
N ALA A 186 -2.63 20.31 4.39
CA ALA A 186 -3.98 20.00 4.86
C ALA A 186 -4.09 18.53 5.29
N VAL A 187 -3.44 17.62 4.56
CA VAL A 187 -3.27 16.22 4.99
C VAL A 187 -2.54 16.15 6.33
N LYS A 188 -1.48 16.96 6.51
CA LYS A 188 -0.77 17.08 7.80
C LYS A 188 -1.73 17.47 8.93
N GLY A 189 -2.56 18.49 8.74
CA GLY A 189 -3.55 18.92 9.73
C GLY A 189 -4.53 17.80 10.12
N LYS A 190 -5.06 17.07 9.13
CA LYS A 190 -5.97 15.92 9.36
C LYS A 190 -5.30 14.77 10.10
N VAL A 191 -4.03 14.49 9.79
CA VAL A 191 -3.21 13.49 10.48
C VAL A 191 -2.97 13.91 11.93
N GLU A 192 -2.51 15.14 12.16
CA GLU A 192 -2.23 15.66 13.50
C GLU A 192 -3.48 15.69 14.39
N GLU A 193 -4.64 16.04 13.82
CA GLU A 193 -5.92 16.01 14.52
C GLU A 193 -6.26 14.61 15.04
N ARG A 194 -6.16 13.59 14.17
CA ARG A 194 -6.51 12.20 14.50
C ARG A 194 -5.48 11.54 15.40
N LEU A 195 -4.22 11.93 15.28
CA LEU A 195 -3.13 11.37 16.07
C LEU A 195 -3.19 11.80 17.55
N LYS A 196 -3.96 12.85 17.90
CA LYS A 196 -4.11 13.35 19.29
C LYS A 196 -4.45 12.26 20.31
N SER A 197 -5.17 11.21 19.93
CA SER A 197 -5.49 10.07 20.81
C SER A 197 -4.30 9.17 21.11
N VAL A 198 -3.29 9.15 20.24
CA VAL A 198 -2.08 8.33 20.34
C VAL A 198 -0.88 9.12 20.88
N GLY A 199 -0.83 10.43 20.62
CA GLY A 199 0.24 11.35 21.01
C GLY A 199 0.61 12.30 19.87
N SER A 200 1.47 13.29 20.12
CA SER A 200 1.98 14.13 19.02
C SER A 200 2.82 13.29 18.03
N LEU A 201 2.91 13.69 16.76
CA LEU A 201 3.72 12.96 15.77
C LEU A 201 5.18 12.81 16.21
N LYS A 202 5.70 13.84 16.90
CA LYS A 202 7.02 13.82 17.51
C LYS A 202 7.13 12.76 18.62
N GLU A 203 6.15 12.66 19.51
CA GLU A 203 6.11 11.63 20.56
C GLU A 203 6.03 10.22 19.98
N VAL A 204 5.21 10.03 18.94
CA VAL A 204 5.10 8.76 18.24
C VAL A 204 6.44 8.34 17.66
N LEU A 205 7.13 9.24 16.96
CA LEU A 205 8.45 8.96 16.36
C LEU A 205 9.54 8.74 17.42
N ALA A 206 9.50 9.50 18.52
CA ALA A 206 10.43 9.33 19.63
C ALA A 206 10.24 7.99 20.34
N ARG A 207 9.00 7.51 20.44
CA ARG A 207 8.69 6.19 21.00
C ARG A 207 9.09 5.06 20.05
N ALA A 208 8.80 5.20 18.76
CA ALA A 208 8.96 4.11 17.79
C ALA A 208 10.40 3.96 17.26
N CYS A 209 11.14 5.07 17.11
CA CYS A 209 12.48 5.04 16.53
C CYS A 209 13.38 6.13 17.14
N PRO A 210 13.69 6.05 18.45
CA PRO A 210 14.50 7.05 19.15
C PRO A 210 15.90 7.21 18.53
N GLU A 211 16.47 6.12 18.01
CA GLU A 211 17.80 6.12 17.39
C GLU A 211 17.86 6.99 16.12
N LYS A 212 16.73 7.16 15.43
CA LYS A 212 16.62 7.96 14.21
C LYS A 212 16.18 9.40 14.48
N SER A 213 16.27 9.85 15.73
CA SER A 213 15.82 11.18 16.18
C SER A 213 16.28 12.33 15.31
N ARG A 214 17.57 12.37 14.97
CA ARG A 214 18.12 13.42 14.09
C ARG A 214 17.44 13.46 12.72
N LEU A 215 17.18 12.29 12.15
CA LEU A 215 16.60 12.15 10.81
C LEU A 215 15.14 12.60 10.79
N TRP A 216 14.31 12.06 11.68
CA TRP A 216 12.90 12.45 11.69
C TRP A 216 12.68 13.87 12.23
N THR A 217 13.56 14.38 13.10
CA THR A 217 13.50 15.79 13.54
C THR A 217 13.71 16.72 12.36
N HIS A 218 14.74 16.48 11.53
CA HIS A 218 14.95 17.23 10.30
C HIS A 218 13.72 17.15 9.39
N LEU A 219 13.20 15.92 9.18
CA LEU A 219 12.02 15.74 8.35
C LEU A 219 10.81 16.48 8.89
N LEU A 220 10.57 16.58 10.20
CA LEU A 220 9.41 17.29 10.74
C LEU A 220 9.41 18.80 10.43
N TYR A 221 10.59 19.42 10.38
CA TYR A 221 10.77 20.87 10.20
C TYR A 221 11.06 21.31 8.76
N CYS A 222 11.29 20.37 7.83
CA CYS A 222 11.34 20.62 6.38
C CYS A 222 9.96 20.50 5.74
#